data_AF-A0A7Y6ZKQ0-F1
#
_entry.id   AF-A0A7Y6ZKQ0-F1
#
_cell.length_a   1.000
_cell.length_b   1.000
_cell.length_c   1.000
_cell.angle_alpha   90.00
_cell.angle_beta   90.00
_cell.angle_gamma   90.00
#
_symmetry.space_group_name_H-M   'P 1'
#
loop_
_entity.id
_entity.type
_entity.pdbx_description
1 polymer ?
#
loop_
_entity_poly.entity_id
_entity_poly.type
_entity_poly.pdbx_seq_one_letter_code
_entity_poly.pdbx_strand_id
1 'polypeptide(L)'
;MGRPFIVGITGGSASGKTLFLERLLGSFKPGEVCLISQDNYYKPRHLQPIDAQGIHNFDTPQSIDFEAYAEDIRKIQKGETVYREEYT
;
A
#
# COMPACT_ATOMS: atom_id res chain seq x y z
N MET A 1 16.10 14.85 13.35
CA MET A 1 15.83 13.98 12.18
C MET A 1 14.96 14.75 11.21
N GLY A 2 15.27 14.72 9.91
CA GLY A 2 14.44 15.36 8.90
C GLY A 2 13.14 14.61 8.68
N ARG A 3 12.09 15.31 8.23
CA ARG A 3 10.82 14.68 7.84
C ARG A 3 11.08 13.74 6.64
N PRO A 4 10.65 12.47 6.69
CA PRO A 4 10.82 11.54 5.57
C PRO A 4 10.18 12.09 4.28
N PHE A 5 10.84 11.86 3.15
CA PHE A 5 10.32 12.19 1.83
C PHE A 5 9.42 11.06 1.33
N ILE A 6 8.19 11.39 0.94
CA ILE A 6 7.19 10.40 0.51
C ILE A 6 7.11 10.41 -1.01
N VAL A 7 7.26 9.23 -1.63
CA VAL A 7 7.10 9.02 -3.07
C VAL A 7 5.94 8.05 -3.29
N GLY A 8 4.90 8.51 -3.98
CA GLY A 8 3.78 7.67 -4.41
C GLY A 8 4.07 7.03 -5.77
N ILE A 9 3.98 5.71 -5.86
CA ILE A 9 4.13 4.94 -7.10
C ILE A 9 2.77 4.32 -7.44
N THR A 10 2.16 4.74 -8.54
CA THR A 10 0.81 4.32 -8.97
C THR A 10 0.82 3.82 -10.40
N GLY A 11 -0.22 3.07 -10.78
CA GLY A 11 -0.40 2.49 -12.12
C GLY A 11 -1.27 1.23 -12.06
N GLY A 12 -1.90 0.90 -13.19
CA GLY A 12 -2.76 -0.29 -13.29
C GLY A 12 -2.02 -1.60 -13.05
N SER A 13 -2.76 -2.68 -12.83
CA SER A 13 -2.15 -4.03 -12.74
C SER A 13 -1.32 -4.33 -13.99
N ALA A 14 -0.26 -5.13 -13.82
CA ALA A 14 0.70 -5.49 -14.88
C ALA A 14 1.45 -4.33 -15.56
N SER A 15 1.39 -3.09 -15.05
CA SER A 15 2.10 -1.94 -15.62
C SER A 15 3.62 -1.90 -15.33
N GLY A 16 4.19 -2.95 -14.73
CA GLY A 16 5.61 -3.03 -14.39
C GLY A 16 6.03 -2.41 -13.05
N LYS A 17 5.09 -2.02 -12.18
CA LYS A 17 5.39 -1.39 -10.87
C LYS A 17 6.28 -2.26 -9.99
N THR A 18 6.01 -3.56 -9.91
CA THR A 18 6.80 -4.49 -9.08
C THR A 18 8.26 -4.53 -9.52
N LEU A 19 8.51 -4.70 -10.82
CA LEU A 19 9.87 -4.67 -11.37
C LEU A 19 10.56 -3.31 -11.15
N PHE A 20 9.81 -2.21 -11.31
CA PHE A 20 10.32 -0.88 -11.02
C PHE A 20 10.72 -0.73 -9.54
N LEU A 21 9.85 -1.15 -8.63
CA LEU A 21 10.08 -1.12 -7.18
C LEU A 21 11.29 -1.96 -6.79
N GLU A 22 11.43 -3.18 -7.31
CA GLU A 22 12.59 -4.04 -7.06
C GLU A 22 13.90 -3.38 -7.47
N ARG A 23 13.97 -2.80 -8.67
CA ARG A 23 15.17 -2.11 -9.16
C ARG A 23 15.46 -0.83 -8.37
N LEU A 24 14.42 -0.08 -8.03
CA LEU A 24 14.54 1.13 -7.22
C LEU A 24 15.10 0.80 -5.85
N LEU A 25 14.49 -0.15 -5.14
CA LEU A 25 14.92 -0.58 -3.80
C LEU A 25 16.32 -1.19 -3.81
N GLY A 26 16.68 -1.94 -4.85
CA GLY A 26 18.04 -2.47 -5.04
C GLY A 26 19.12 -1.41 -5.24
N SER A 27 18.74 -0.16 -5.54
CA SER A 27 19.66 0.97 -5.64
C SER A 27 19.96 1.64 -4.29
N PHE A 28 19.27 1.23 -3.22
CA PHE A 28 19.45 1.75 -1.86
C PHE A 28 20.02 0.67 -0.93
N LYS A 29 20.67 1.10 0.16
CA LYS A 29 21.11 0.18 1.21
C LYS A 29 19.92 -0.24 2.08
N PRO A 30 20.01 -1.42 2.73
CA PRO A 30 19.01 -1.84 3.71
C PRO A 30 18.76 -0.75 4.77
N GLY A 31 17.50 -0.43 5.01
CA GLY A 31 17.08 0.58 6.00
C GLY A 31 17.03 2.02 5.49
N GLU A 32 17.47 2.32 4.26
CA GLU A 32 17.35 3.67 3.69
C GLU A 32 15.94 3.97 3.15
N VAL A 33 15.17 2.92 2.81
CA VAL A 33 13.83 3.04 2.25
C VAL A 33 12.85 2.18 3.04
N CYS A 34 11.70 2.75 3.37
CA CYS A 34 10.54 2.04 3.91
C CYS A 34 9.51 1.89 2.79
N LEU A 35 9.14 0.65 2.45
CA LEU A 35 8.09 0.34 1.48
C LEU A 35 6.75 0.19 2.20
N ILE A 36 5.72 0.88 1.71
CA ILE A 36 4.33 0.70 2.17
C ILE A 36 3.51 0.28 0.95
N SER A 37 2.97 -0.94 0.97
CA SER A 37 2.04 -1.42 -0.06
C SER A 37 0.60 -1.05 0.29
N GLN A 38 -0.14 -0.45 -0.64
CA GLN A 38 -1.58 -0.19 -0.48
C GLN A 38 -2.39 -1.50 -0.43
N ASP A 39 -1.89 -2.58 -1.02
CA ASP A 39 -2.57 -3.88 -1.02
C ASP A 39 -2.77 -4.43 0.41
N ASN A 40 -1.86 -4.09 1.34
CA ASN A 40 -1.98 -4.43 2.78
C ASN A 40 -3.14 -3.72 3.50
N TYR A 41 -3.93 -2.92 2.77
CA TYR A 41 -5.07 -2.16 3.28
C TYR A 41 -6.36 -2.55 2.55
N TYR A 42 -6.36 -3.64 1.77
CA TYR A 42 -7.62 -4.24 1.32
C TYR A 42 -8.48 -4.66 2.50
N LYS A 43 -9.76 -4.31 2.44
CA LYS A 43 -10.75 -4.80 3.40
C LYS A 43 -10.90 -6.32 3.27
N PRO A 44 -11.30 -7.02 4.34
CA PRO A 44 -11.69 -8.43 4.27
C PRO A 44 -12.73 -8.71 3.18
N ARG A 45 -12.67 -9.89 2.56
CA ARG A 45 -13.57 -10.30 1.45
C ARG A 45 -15.05 -10.01 1.71
N HIS A 46 -15.54 -10.26 2.93
CA HIS A 46 -16.95 -10.05 3.27
C HIS A 46 -17.37 -8.57 3.36
N LEU A 47 -16.42 -7.64 3.41
CA LEU A 47 -16.65 -6.19 3.36
C LEU A 47 -16.42 -5.60 1.97
N GLN A 48 -16.04 -6.43 1.00
CA GLN A 48 -15.82 -5.98 -0.37
C GLN A 48 -17.16 -5.68 -1.06
N PRO A 49 -17.24 -4.60 -1.85
CA PRO A 49 -18.38 -4.32 -2.70
C PRO A 49 -18.73 -5.52 -3.57
N ILE A 50 -20.02 -5.73 -3.81
CA ILE A 50 -20.51 -6.80 -4.67
C ILE A 50 -20.99 -6.16 -5.97
N ASP A 51 -20.53 -6.70 -7.10
CA ASP A 51 -20.95 -6.24 -8.42
C ASP A 51 -22.33 -6.78 -8.83
N ALA A 52 -22.78 -6.42 -10.04
CA ALA A 52 -24.07 -6.83 -10.56
C ALA A 52 -24.20 -8.35 -10.77
N GLN A 53 -23.08 -9.09 -10.78
CA GLN A 53 -23.01 -10.54 -10.97
C GLN A 53 -22.90 -11.27 -9.62
N GLY A 54 -22.92 -10.55 -8.49
CA GLY A 54 -22.79 -11.16 -7.18
C GLY A 54 -21.34 -11.47 -6.79
N ILE A 55 -20.36 -10.89 -7.48
CA ILE A 55 -18.93 -11.14 -7.27
C ILE A 55 -18.35 -10.01 -6.42
N HIS A 56 -17.50 -10.37 -5.44
CA HIS A 56 -16.75 -9.40 -4.65
C HIS A 56 -15.74 -8.67 -5.55
N ASN A 57 -15.88 -7.34 -5.62
CA ASN A 57 -15.11 -6.46 -6.48
C ASN A 57 -14.04 -5.71 -5.67
N PHE A 58 -12.78 -6.05 -5.93
CA PHE A 58 -11.62 -5.45 -5.28
C PHE A 58 -11.10 -4.21 -6.02
N ASP A 59 -11.57 -3.94 -7.24
CA ASP A 59 -11.07 -2.88 -8.12
C ASP A 59 -11.80 -1.53 -7.93
N THR A 60 -12.33 -1.27 -6.74
CA THR A 60 -13.05 -0.04 -6.42
C THR A 60 -12.43 0.68 -5.24
N PRO A 61 -12.52 2.02 -5.14
CA PRO A 61 -11.99 2.73 -3.98
C PRO A 61 -12.53 2.21 -2.63
N GLN A 62 -13.76 1.69 -2.61
CA GLN A 62 -14.39 1.17 -1.40
C GLN A 62 -13.73 -0.12 -0.88
N SER A 63 -12.94 -0.82 -1.71
CA SER A 63 -12.21 -2.03 -1.33
C SER A 63 -11.06 -1.78 -0.37
N ILE A 64 -10.60 -0.53 -0.26
CA ILE A 64 -9.41 -0.12 0.50
C ILE A 64 -9.83 0.61 1.77
N ASP A 65 -9.16 0.32 2.89
CA ASP A 65 -9.23 1.12 4.11
C ASP A 65 -8.27 2.32 4.03
N PHE A 66 -8.75 3.39 3.39
CA PHE A 66 -7.97 4.61 3.21
C PHE A 66 -7.67 5.36 4.51
N GLU A 67 -8.50 5.22 5.55
CA GLU A 67 -8.25 5.90 6.82
C GLU A 67 -7.09 5.22 7.53
N ALA A 68 -7.11 3.88 7.62
CA ALA A 68 -6.01 3.13 8.18
C ALA A 68 -4.71 3.33 7.37
N TYR A 69 -4.80 3.45 6.04
CA TYR A 69 -3.67 3.78 5.17
C TYR A 69 -3.07 5.16 5.45
N ALA A 70 -3.93 6.18 5.55
CA ALA A 70 -3.49 7.53 5.85
C ALA A 70 -2.91 7.64 7.26
N GLU A 71 -3.49 6.95 8.25
CA GLU A 71 -2.99 6.93 9.62
C GLU A 71 -1.58 6.35 9.70
N ASP A 72 -1.32 5.22 9.07
CA ASP A 72 -0.02 4.57 9.12
C ASP A 72 1.06 5.39 8.40
N ILE A 73 0.73 6.03 7.27
CA ILE A 73 1.64 6.98 6.62
C ILE A 73 1.99 8.14 7.57
N ARG A 74 1.01 8.68 8.32
CA ARG A 74 1.25 9.77 9.28
C ARG A 74 2.17 9.30 10.43
N LYS A 75 1.99 8.08 10.94
CA LYS A 75 2.84 7.49 11.99
C LYS A 75 4.28 7.30 11.49
N ILE A 76 4.45 6.68 10.32
CA ILE A 76 5.77 6.46 9.72
C ILE A 76 6.47 7.79 9.44
N GLN A 77 5.73 8.81 8.98
CA GLN A 77 6.30 10.14 8.76
C GLN A 77 6.80 10.81 10.06
N LYS A 78 6.30 10.41 11.23
CA LYS A 78 6.78 10.86 12.55
C LYS A 78 7.93 9.99 13.10
N GLY A 79 8.32 8.94 12.39
CA GLY A 79 9.33 7.98 12.83
C GLY A 79 8.77 6.90 13.78
N GLU A 80 7.45 6.73 13.83
CA GLU A 80 6.82 5.68 14.63
C GLU A 80 6.83 4.34 13.88
N THR A 81 6.97 3.24 14.62
CA THR A 81 6.88 1.89 14.07
C THR A 81 5.41 1.50 13.88
N VAL A 82 5.10 0.94 12.71
CA VAL A 82 3.78 0.38 12.38
C VAL A 82 3.93 -1.11 12.13
N TYR A 83 2.96 -1.89 12.61
CA TYR A 83 2.82 -3.31 12.31
C TYR A 83 1.56 -3.52 11.47
N ARG A 84 1.71 -4.21 10.34
CA ARG A 84 0.60 -4.51 9.44
C ARG A 84 0.76 -5.93 8.92
N GLU A 85 -0.37 -6.63 8.82
CA GLU A 85 -0.42 -7.93 8.15
C GLU A 85 -0.24 -7.72 6.65
N GLU A 86 0.63 -8.52 6.04
CA GLU A 86 0.81 -8.52 4.61
C GLU A 86 -0.39 -9.19 3.93
N TYR A 87 -0.91 -8.58 2.88
CA TYR A 87 -2.01 -9.16 2.11
C TYR A 87 -1.49 -10.32 1.26
N THR A 88 -1.97 -11.54 1.54
CA THR A 88 -1.63 -12.79 0.84
C THR A 88 -2.79 -13.33 0.03
#